data_AF-A0A1U7TE18-F1
#
_entry.id   AF-A0A1U7TE18-F1
#
_cell.length_a   1.000
_cell.length_b   1.000
_cell.length_c   1.000
_cell.angle_alpha   90.00
_cell.angle_beta   90.00
_cell.angle_gamma   90.00
#
_symmetry.space_group_name_H-M   'P 1'
#
loop_
_entity.id
_entity.type
_entity.pdbx_description
1 polymer ?
#
loop_
_entity_poly.entity_id
_entity_poly.type
_entity_poly.pdbx_seq_one_letter_code
_entity_poly.pdbx_strand_id
1 'polypeptide(L)'
;MEQIRRENPMIFNRGLAVTRKLGFPDVIMPGDIRNDLYLTLEKGDFERGGKSVQKNIEVTMYVLYADGEILKDCISLGSGEPNRSSYHSFVLYHSNSPRWGEIIKLPIPIDRFRGSHLRFEFRHCSTKDKGEKKLFGFAFSPLMRDDGTTLSDDIHELYVYKCDENSTFNNHALYLGLPCCKEDYNGCPNIPSSLIFQRSTKESFFISTQLSSTKLTQNVDLLALLKWKAFPDRIMDVLGRLRHVSGEEIVKFLQDILDTLFVILDDNTEKYGLLVFQSLVFIINLLRDIKYFHFRPVMDTYIQKHFAGALAYKELIRCLKWYMDCSAELIRQDHIQEAMRALEYLFKFIVQSRILYSRATCGMEEEQFRSSIQELFQSIRFVLSLDSRNSETLLFTQAALLNSFPTIFDELLQMFTVQEVAEFVRGTLGSMPSTVHIGQSMDVVKLQSIARTVDSRLFSFSESRRILLPVVLHHIHLHLRQQKELLICSGILGSIFSIVKTSSLEADVMEEVEMMVESLLDVLLQTLLTIMSKSHAQEAVRGQRCPQCTAEITGEYVSCLLSLLRQMCDTHFQHLLDNFQSKDELK
;
A
#
# COMPACT_ATOMS: atom_id res chain seq x y z
N MET A 1 9.13 1.87 -21.08
CA MET A 1 9.40 1.20 -22.38
C MET A 1 9.54 2.19 -23.53
N GLU A 2 8.63 3.15 -23.71
CA GLU A 2 8.75 4.12 -24.81
C GLU A 2 10.02 4.97 -24.76
N GLN A 3 10.40 5.45 -23.57
CA GLN A 3 11.66 6.17 -23.37
C GLN A 3 12.88 5.33 -23.77
N ILE A 4 12.97 4.09 -23.28
CA ILE A 4 14.05 3.15 -23.63
C ILE A 4 14.11 2.90 -25.15
N ARG A 5 12.94 2.79 -25.82
CA ARG A 5 12.87 2.65 -27.29
C ARG A 5 13.39 3.90 -28.01
N ARG A 6 13.05 5.10 -27.51
CA ARG A 6 13.53 6.38 -28.07
C ARG A 6 15.03 6.56 -27.88
N GLU A 7 15.57 6.15 -26.73
CA GLU A 7 16.99 6.27 -26.40
C GLU A 7 17.85 5.22 -27.11
N ASN A 8 17.26 4.07 -27.48
CA ASN A 8 17.98 2.93 -28.08
C ASN A 8 17.39 2.46 -29.42
N PRO A 9 17.16 3.34 -30.41
CA PRO A 9 16.42 3.01 -31.63
C PRO A 9 17.09 1.90 -32.46
N MET A 10 18.43 1.85 -32.45
CA MET A 10 19.20 0.82 -33.17
C MET A 10 19.02 -0.60 -32.62
N ILE A 11 18.71 -0.72 -31.32
CA ILE A 11 18.45 -1.99 -30.65
C ILE A 11 17.04 -2.47 -31.02
N PHE A 12 16.03 -1.59 -30.92
CA PHE A 12 14.62 -1.95 -31.14
C PHE A 12 14.20 -2.09 -32.60
N ASN A 13 14.99 -1.61 -33.57
CA ASN A 13 14.69 -1.77 -35.01
C ASN A 13 14.95 -3.19 -35.57
N ARG A 14 15.50 -4.13 -34.79
CA ARG A 14 15.91 -5.47 -35.26
C ARG A 14 14.92 -6.61 -34.97
N GLY A 15 13.64 -6.33 -34.76
CA GLY A 15 12.66 -7.40 -34.49
C GLY A 15 12.89 -8.11 -33.16
N LEU A 16 13.24 -7.37 -32.11
CA LEU A 16 13.46 -7.92 -30.77
C LEU A 16 12.17 -8.48 -30.18
N ALA A 17 12.20 -9.74 -29.77
CA ALA A 17 11.17 -10.33 -28.94
C ALA A 17 11.25 -9.75 -27.52
N VAL A 18 10.14 -9.22 -27.01
CA VAL A 18 10.05 -8.72 -25.64
C VAL A 18 9.36 -9.77 -24.77
N THR A 19 10.10 -10.30 -23.80
CA THR A 19 9.58 -11.24 -22.81
C THR A 19 9.21 -10.50 -21.53
N ARG A 20 7.97 -10.65 -21.06
CA ARG A 20 7.57 -10.16 -19.74
C ARG A 20 8.16 -11.07 -18.66
N LYS A 21 8.55 -10.48 -17.51
CA LYS A 21 8.97 -11.21 -16.30
C LYS A 21 7.95 -12.30 -15.97
N LEU A 22 8.39 -13.49 -15.57
CA LEU A 22 7.52 -14.51 -14.98
C LEU A 22 7.02 -13.97 -13.63
N GLY A 23 5.71 -13.88 -13.43
CA GLY A 23 5.13 -13.08 -12.34
C GLY A 23 5.12 -11.58 -12.66
N PHE A 24 4.95 -10.72 -11.66
CA PHE A 24 4.77 -9.28 -11.88
C PHE A 24 6.07 -8.46 -11.80
N PRO A 25 6.15 -7.31 -12.51
CA PRO A 25 7.12 -6.28 -12.18
C PRO A 25 6.92 -5.80 -10.74
N ASP A 26 7.92 -5.10 -10.21
CA ASP A 26 7.91 -4.68 -8.80
C ASP A 26 6.79 -3.65 -8.50
N VAL A 27 6.27 -3.02 -9.54
CA VAL A 27 5.13 -2.09 -9.50
C VAL A 27 4.16 -2.40 -10.63
N ILE A 28 2.87 -2.43 -10.32
CA ILE A 28 1.77 -2.57 -11.28
C ILE A 28 1.02 -1.25 -11.29
N MET A 29 1.02 -0.54 -12.43
CA MET A 29 0.35 0.75 -12.51
C MET A 29 -1.17 0.56 -12.71
N PRO A 30 -2.01 1.50 -12.25
CA PRO A 30 -3.44 1.43 -12.50
C PRO A 30 -3.71 1.36 -14.02
N GLY A 31 -4.58 0.45 -14.44
CA GLY A 31 -4.89 0.18 -15.84
C GLY A 31 -3.97 -0.83 -16.56
N ASP A 32 -2.90 -1.32 -15.93
CA ASP A 32 -2.06 -2.37 -16.53
C ASP A 32 -2.82 -3.71 -16.59
N ILE A 33 -3.17 -4.16 -17.81
CA ILE A 33 -3.87 -5.43 -18.02
C ILE A 33 -2.87 -6.54 -18.37
N ARG A 34 -2.94 -7.62 -17.60
CA ARG A 34 -2.20 -8.87 -17.83
C ARG A 34 -3.05 -10.08 -17.46
N ASN A 35 -3.02 -11.10 -18.30
CA ASN A 35 -3.62 -12.41 -18.05
C ASN A 35 -2.78 -13.51 -18.73
N ASP A 36 -1.59 -13.77 -18.18
CA ASP A 36 -0.70 -14.80 -18.71
C ASP A 36 -0.73 -16.02 -17.75
N LEU A 37 -1.20 -17.16 -18.24
CA LEU A 37 -1.06 -18.45 -17.56
C LEU A 37 0.17 -19.17 -18.12
N TYR A 38 1.08 -19.60 -17.26
CA TYR A 38 2.22 -20.44 -17.63
C TYR A 38 1.97 -21.85 -17.13
N LEU A 39 2.29 -22.83 -17.97
CA LEU A 39 2.22 -24.24 -17.65
C LEU A 39 3.59 -24.86 -17.88
N THR A 40 4.10 -25.58 -16.89
CA THR A 40 5.27 -26.43 -17.02
C THR A 40 4.82 -27.87 -17.18
N LEU A 41 5.23 -28.51 -18.27
CA LEU A 41 5.10 -29.95 -18.45
C LEU A 41 6.19 -30.64 -17.61
N GLU A 42 5.85 -31.15 -16.42
CA GLU A 42 6.85 -31.62 -15.46
C GLU A 42 7.36 -33.03 -15.82
N LYS A 43 6.51 -34.03 -15.58
CA LYS A 43 6.86 -35.45 -15.72
C LYS A 43 5.61 -36.32 -15.84
N GLY A 44 5.77 -37.56 -16.26
CA GLY A 44 4.72 -38.57 -16.14
C GLY A 44 5.33 -39.92 -15.82
N ASP A 45 4.55 -40.80 -15.21
CA ASP A 45 4.91 -42.17 -14.88
C ASP A 45 3.90 -43.10 -15.55
N PHE A 46 4.35 -43.91 -16.51
CA PHE A 46 3.48 -44.72 -17.36
C PHE A 46 3.83 -46.20 -17.33
N GLU A 47 2.81 -47.06 -17.46
CA GLU A 47 3.04 -48.49 -17.50
C GLU A 47 3.65 -48.92 -18.83
N ARG A 48 4.58 -49.87 -18.75
CA ARG A 48 5.19 -50.52 -19.91
C ARG A 48 4.17 -51.31 -20.75
N GLY A 49 3.06 -51.75 -20.16
CA GLY A 49 1.94 -52.40 -20.87
C GLY A 49 2.36 -53.65 -21.64
N GLY A 50 3.06 -54.59 -20.97
CA GLY A 50 3.44 -55.89 -21.54
C GLY A 50 4.55 -55.88 -22.61
N LYS A 51 5.05 -54.70 -23.03
CA LYS A 51 6.12 -54.59 -24.04
C LYS A 51 7.49 -55.00 -23.50
N SER A 52 8.42 -55.40 -24.37
CA SER A 52 9.83 -55.74 -24.01
C SER A 52 10.73 -54.52 -23.76
N VAL A 53 10.29 -53.32 -24.16
CA VAL A 53 11.03 -52.06 -23.96
C VAL A 53 10.07 -50.98 -23.46
N GLN A 54 10.61 -49.96 -22.80
CA GLN A 54 9.87 -48.78 -22.38
C GLN A 54 9.28 -48.02 -23.58
N LYS A 55 8.14 -47.36 -23.36
CA LYS A 55 7.45 -46.55 -24.37
C LYS A 55 8.25 -45.28 -24.67
N ASN A 56 8.10 -44.80 -25.89
CA ASN A 56 8.46 -43.45 -26.30
C ASN A 56 7.17 -42.65 -26.26
N ILE A 57 7.07 -41.65 -25.38
CA ILE A 57 5.81 -40.97 -25.06
C ILE A 57 5.87 -39.55 -25.58
N GLU A 58 4.89 -39.19 -26.41
CA GLU A 58 4.61 -37.82 -26.81
C GLU A 58 3.34 -37.36 -26.12
N VAL A 59 3.36 -36.14 -25.58
CA VAL A 59 2.19 -35.46 -25.03
C VAL A 59 1.72 -34.44 -26.05
N THR A 60 0.46 -34.53 -26.46
CA THR A 60 -0.20 -33.47 -27.21
C THR A 60 -1.09 -32.67 -26.27
N MET A 61 -0.89 -31.36 -26.15
CA MET A 61 -1.71 -30.48 -25.33
C MET A 61 -2.62 -29.59 -26.18
N TYR A 62 -3.86 -29.46 -25.73
CA TYR A 62 -4.85 -28.54 -26.28
C TYR A 62 -5.46 -27.68 -25.18
N VAL A 63 -5.84 -26.45 -25.54
CA VAL A 63 -6.75 -25.62 -24.75
C VAL A 63 -8.13 -25.73 -25.41
N LEU A 64 -9.13 -26.21 -24.67
CA LEU A 64 -10.48 -26.38 -25.20
C LEU A 64 -11.48 -25.59 -24.38
N TYR A 65 -12.58 -25.21 -25.02
CA TYR A 65 -13.74 -24.61 -24.37
C TYR A 65 -14.78 -25.68 -23.98
N ALA A 66 -15.80 -25.27 -23.22
CA ALA A 66 -16.81 -26.18 -22.64
C ALA A 66 -17.62 -26.97 -23.68
N ASP A 67 -17.73 -26.46 -24.91
CA ASP A 67 -18.39 -27.10 -26.05
C ASP A 67 -17.47 -28.04 -26.84
N GLY A 68 -16.18 -28.11 -26.48
CA GLY A 68 -15.18 -28.89 -27.19
C GLY A 68 -14.42 -28.16 -28.28
N GLU A 69 -14.68 -26.87 -28.48
CA GLU A 69 -13.92 -26.05 -29.42
C GLU A 69 -12.45 -25.95 -28.97
N ILE A 70 -11.51 -26.24 -29.86
CA ILE A 70 -10.09 -25.95 -29.62
C ILE A 70 -9.89 -24.44 -29.76
N LEU A 71 -9.45 -23.80 -28.68
CA LEU A 71 -9.13 -22.37 -28.70
C LEU A 71 -7.87 -22.14 -29.51
N LYS A 72 -8.04 -21.44 -30.64
CA LYS A 72 -6.95 -21.11 -31.55
C LYS A 72 -6.01 -20.09 -30.93
N ASP A 73 -4.73 -20.21 -31.27
CA ASP A 73 -3.68 -19.27 -30.90
C ASP A 73 -3.53 -19.04 -29.37
N CYS A 74 -3.95 -20.01 -28.56
CA CYS A 74 -3.87 -19.99 -27.10
C CYS A 74 -2.64 -20.73 -26.53
N ILE A 75 -1.66 -21.08 -27.37
CA ILE A 75 -0.41 -21.72 -26.93
C ILE A 75 0.79 -20.97 -27.53
N SER A 76 1.76 -20.57 -26.69
CA SER A 76 2.99 -19.87 -27.08
C SER A 76 4.20 -20.56 -26.45
N LEU A 77 5.19 -20.92 -27.29
CA LEU A 77 6.39 -21.67 -26.89
C LEU A 77 7.60 -20.78 -26.60
N GLY A 78 7.43 -19.46 -26.72
CA GLY A 78 8.52 -18.51 -26.59
C GLY A 78 8.13 -17.13 -27.06
N SER A 79 8.84 -16.11 -26.60
CA SER A 79 8.63 -14.76 -27.09
C SER A 79 9.15 -14.63 -28.52
N GLY A 80 8.33 -14.10 -29.42
CA GLY A 80 8.66 -13.96 -30.85
C GLY A 80 8.24 -15.15 -31.70
N GLU A 81 7.83 -16.27 -31.10
CA GLU A 81 7.25 -17.41 -31.82
C GLU A 81 5.75 -17.19 -32.09
N PRO A 82 5.21 -17.67 -33.23
CA PRO A 82 3.78 -17.61 -33.49
C PRO A 82 3.02 -18.49 -32.49
N ASN A 83 1.86 -18.01 -32.08
CA ASN A 83 0.95 -18.81 -31.28
C ASN A 83 0.43 -20.01 -32.08
N ARG A 84 0.04 -21.07 -31.36
CA ARG A 84 -0.41 -22.35 -31.90
C ARG A 84 -1.71 -22.77 -31.23
N SER A 85 -2.43 -23.69 -31.89
CA SER A 85 -3.67 -24.30 -31.36
C SER A 85 -3.41 -25.63 -30.63
N SER A 86 -2.21 -26.19 -30.79
CA SER A 86 -1.77 -27.40 -30.09
C SER A 86 -0.27 -27.36 -29.84
N TYR A 87 0.16 -28.08 -28.81
CA TYR A 87 1.56 -28.29 -28.48
C TYR A 87 1.90 -29.78 -28.47
N HIS A 88 3.13 -30.09 -28.83
CA HIS A 88 3.67 -31.45 -28.85
C HIS A 88 4.99 -31.44 -28.08
N SER A 89 5.10 -32.29 -27.06
CA SER A 89 6.32 -32.44 -26.29
C SER A 89 7.43 -33.09 -27.11
N PHE A 90 8.69 -32.90 -26.70
CA PHE A 90 9.73 -33.81 -27.18
C PHE A 90 9.51 -35.22 -26.60
N VAL A 91 10.15 -36.21 -27.22
CA VAL A 91 10.02 -37.63 -26.87
C VAL A 91 11.34 -38.14 -26.32
N LEU A 92 11.32 -38.57 -25.06
CA LEU A 92 12.46 -39.25 -24.43
C LEU A 92 12.46 -40.72 -24.84
N TYR A 93 13.55 -41.14 -25.48
CA TYR A 93 13.69 -42.49 -26.01
C TYR A 93 13.72 -43.52 -24.88
N HIS A 94 12.85 -44.53 -24.98
CA HIS A 94 12.68 -45.61 -24.01
C HIS A 94 12.59 -45.11 -22.57
N SER A 95 11.71 -44.13 -22.34
CA SER A 95 11.42 -43.61 -21.02
C SER A 95 9.93 -43.72 -20.70
N ASN A 96 9.60 -44.60 -19.75
CA ASN A 96 8.27 -44.69 -19.16
C ASN A 96 8.02 -43.62 -18.08
N SER A 97 9.08 -42.96 -17.62
CA SER A 97 9.03 -41.89 -16.63
C SER A 97 9.63 -40.58 -17.17
N PRO A 98 9.14 -40.06 -18.31
CA PRO A 98 9.71 -38.88 -18.94
C PRO A 98 9.63 -37.66 -18.01
N ARG A 99 10.67 -36.81 -18.07
CA ARG A 99 10.72 -35.50 -17.42
C ARG A 99 10.98 -34.47 -18.51
N TRP A 100 10.01 -33.59 -18.76
CA TRP A 100 10.08 -32.65 -19.87
C TRP A 100 10.67 -31.31 -19.44
N GLY A 101 10.15 -30.72 -18.37
CA GLY A 101 10.57 -29.39 -17.89
C GLY A 101 10.30 -28.28 -18.91
N GLU A 102 9.29 -28.45 -19.77
CA GLU A 102 8.96 -27.50 -20.84
C GLU A 102 7.95 -26.47 -20.34
N ILE A 103 8.29 -25.18 -20.41
CA ILE A 103 7.41 -24.08 -20.00
C ILE A 103 6.67 -23.56 -21.23
N ILE A 104 5.34 -23.50 -21.11
CA ILE A 104 4.42 -23.12 -22.17
C ILE A 104 3.56 -21.97 -21.67
N LYS A 105 3.48 -20.89 -22.45
CA LYS A 105 2.59 -19.77 -22.15
C LYS A 105 1.22 -20.00 -22.80
N LEU A 106 0.16 -19.78 -22.05
CA LEU A 106 -1.24 -19.94 -22.46
C LEU A 106 -1.94 -18.56 -22.47
N PRO A 107 -1.86 -17.79 -23.58
CA PRO A 107 -2.54 -16.50 -23.71
C PRO A 107 -4.05 -16.69 -23.96
N ILE A 108 -4.78 -17.14 -22.93
CA ILE A 108 -6.22 -17.40 -23.02
C ILE A 108 -6.99 -16.08 -22.78
N PRO A 109 -7.93 -15.71 -23.67
CA PRO A 109 -8.79 -14.55 -23.47
C PRO A 109 -9.56 -14.64 -22.14
N ILE A 110 -9.63 -13.54 -21.39
CA ILE A 110 -10.23 -13.51 -20.04
C ILE A 110 -11.69 -13.95 -20.07
N ASP A 111 -12.43 -13.53 -21.08
CA ASP A 111 -13.84 -13.86 -21.33
C ASP A 111 -14.07 -15.35 -21.65
N ARG A 112 -13.06 -16.02 -22.23
CA ARG A 112 -13.09 -17.47 -22.54
C ARG A 112 -12.44 -18.32 -21.46
N PHE A 113 -11.78 -17.73 -20.46
CA PHE A 113 -11.08 -18.48 -19.43
C PHE A 113 -12.04 -19.34 -18.60
N ARG A 114 -13.21 -18.80 -18.23
CA ARG A 114 -14.26 -19.57 -17.55
C ARG A 114 -14.88 -20.57 -18.53
N GLY A 115 -14.84 -21.85 -18.18
CA GLY A 115 -15.31 -22.95 -19.03
C GLY A 115 -14.21 -23.52 -19.95
N SER A 116 -13.00 -22.97 -19.93
CA SER A 116 -11.86 -23.58 -20.59
C SER A 116 -11.18 -24.64 -19.72
N HIS A 117 -10.61 -25.65 -20.37
CA HIS A 117 -9.80 -26.69 -19.73
C HIS A 117 -8.63 -27.09 -20.63
N LEU A 118 -7.63 -27.68 -19.99
CA LEU A 118 -6.49 -28.29 -20.67
C LEU A 118 -6.76 -29.77 -20.90
N ARG A 119 -6.40 -30.27 -22.09
CA ARG A 119 -6.40 -31.71 -22.38
C ARG A 119 -5.01 -32.14 -22.83
N PHE A 120 -4.51 -33.22 -22.24
CA PHE A 120 -3.23 -33.83 -22.53
C PHE A 120 -3.48 -35.23 -23.08
N GLU A 121 -3.01 -35.49 -24.28
CA GLU A 121 -3.19 -36.76 -24.97
C GLU A 121 -1.85 -37.49 -25.05
N PHE A 122 -1.81 -38.75 -24.60
CA PHE A 122 -0.60 -39.54 -24.55
C PHE A 122 -0.54 -40.52 -25.71
N ARG A 123 0.48 -40.35 -26.56
CA ARG A 123 0.70 -41.17 -27.74
C ARG A 123 2.03 -41.89 -27.70
N HIS A 124 2.06 -43.11 -28.21
CA HIS A 124 3.30 -43.86 -28.35
C HIS A 124 3.97 -43.60 -29.70
N CYS A 125 5.21 -43.10 -29.69
CA CYS A 125 6.00 -42.87 -30.89
C CYS A 125 6.86 -44.11 -31.23
N SER A 126 6.42 -44.92 -32.20
CA SER A 126 7.21 -46.03 -32.69
C SER A 126 8.41 -45.54 -33.51
N THR A 127 9.58 -46.15 -33.35
CA THR A 127 10.73 -45.91 -34.24
C THR A 127 10.69 -46.75 -35.51
N LYS A 128 9.86 -47.81 -35.52
CA LYS A 128 9.76 -48.78 -36.63
C LYS A 128 8.52 -48.58 -37.50
N ASP A 129 7.48 -47.97 -36.93
CA ASP A 129 6.20 -47.75 -37.58
C ASP A 129 6.02 -46.25 -37.82
N LYS A 130 5.82 -45.87 -39.08
CA LYS A 130 5.58 -44.47 -39.50
C LYS A 130 4.09 -44.16 -39.65
N GLY A 131 3.20 -45.10 -39.28
CA GLY A 131 1.75 -44.89 -39.26
C GLY A 131 1.30 -43.87 -38.21
N GLU A 132 -0.02 -43.73 -38.07
CA GLU A 132 -0.61 -42.83 -37.08
C GLU A 132 -0.20 -43.21 -35.65
N LYS A 133 0.13 -42.19 -34.85
CA LYS A 133 0.56 -42.38 -33.46
C LYS A 133 -0.64 -42.78 -32.60
N LYS A 134 -0.59 -44.00 -32.07
CA LYS A 134 -1.68 -44.55 -31.26
C LYS A 134 -1.86 -43.81 -29.94
N LEU A 135 -3.06 -43.25 -29.74
CA LEU A 135 -3.55 -42.75 -28.45
C LEU A 135 -3.76 -43.93 -27.51
N PHE A 136 -3.23 -43.83 -26.29
CA PHE A 136 -3.44 -44.87 -25.27
C PHE A 136 -4.02 -44.33 -23.96
N GLY A 137 -4.06 -43.00 -23.81
CA GLY A 137 -4.68 -42.37 -22.66
C GLY A 137 -4.62 -40.86 -22.74
N PHE A 138 -5.26 -40.21 -21.78
CA PHE A 138 -5.30 -38.76 -21.67
C PHE A 138 -5.41 -38.33 -20.21
N ALA A 139 -5.12 -37.05 -19.96
CA ALA A 139 -5.40 -36.34 -18.73
C ALA A 139 -6.05 -34.99 -19.09
N PHE A 140 -6.71 -34.35 -18.14
CA PHE A 140 -7.27 -33.02 -18.34
C PHE A 140 -7.26 -32.23 -17.03
N SER A 141 -7.46 -30.91 -17.11
CA SER A 141 -7.59 -30.05 -15.94
C SER A 141 -8.42 -28.80 -16.29
N PRO A 142 -9.55 -28.55 -15.61
CA PRO A 142 -10.28 -27.29 -15.72
C PRO A 142 -9.43 -26.11 -15.24
N LEU A 143 -9.53 -24.97 -15.94
CA LEU A 143 -8.75 -23.78 -15.57
C LEU A 143 -9.39 -22.94 -14.45
N MET A 144 -10.66 -23.19 -14.16
CA MET A 144 -11.42 -22.49 -13.13
C MET A 144 -12.18 -23.50 -12.27
N ARG A 145 -12.15 -23.30 -10.95
CA ARG A 145 -12.88 -24.10 -9.96
C ARG A 145 -14.34 -23.68 -9.89
N ASP A 146 -15.14 -24.49 -9.19
CA ASP A 146 -16.58 -24.25 -9.02
C ASP A 146 -16.90 -22.96 -8.25
N ASP A 147 -16.02 -22.57 -7.31
CA ASP A 147 -16.12 -21.29 -6.59
C ASP A 147 -15.77 -20.07 -7.46
N GLY A 148 -15.31 -20.30 -8.70
CA GLY A 148 -14.94 -19.28 -9.68
C GLY A 148 -13.50 -18.78 -9.56
N THR A 149 -12.70 -19.27 -8.62
CA THR A 149 -11.25 -19.01 -8.57
C THR A 149 -10.55 -19.81 -9.66
N THR A 150 -9.40 -19.34 -10.13
CA THR A 150 -8.62 -20.09 -11.11
C THR A 150 -7.90 -21.28 -10.49
N LEU A 151 -7.47 -22.22 -11.32
CA LEU A 151 -6.52 -23.27 -10.94
C LEU A 151 -5.34 -22.65 -10.17
N SER A 152 -4.97 -23.24 -9.03
CA SER A 152 -3.94 -22.71 -8.14
C SER A 152 -2.53 -22.84 -8.73
N ASP A 153 -1.64 -21.93 -8.34
CA ASP A 153 -0.22 -22.01 -8.67
C ASP A 153 0.42 -23.12 -7.83
N ASP A 154 0.54 -24.32 -8.39
CA ASP A 154 1.10 -25.50 -7.73
C ASP A 154 1.57 -26.55 -8.76
N ILE A 155 2.08 -27.68 -8.28
CA ILE A 155 2.30 -28.92 -9.03
C ILE A 155 1.06 -29.80 -8.88
N HIS A 156 0.38 -30.06 -9.99
CA HIS A 156 -0.86 -30.83 -10.05
C HIS A 156 -0.56 -32.27 -10.48
N GLU A 157 -0.92 -33.24 -9.64
CA GLU A 157 -0.94 -34.67 -10.00
C GLU A 157 -2.28 -35.01 -10.68
N LEU A 158 -2.25 -35.11 -12.00
CA LEU A 158 -3.41 -35.45 -12.81
C LEU A 158 -3.56 -36.95 -13.01
N TYR A 159 -4.80 -37.40 -13.04
CA TYR A 159 -5.16 -38.77 -13.35
C TYR A 159 -5.06 -39.08 -14.83
N VAL A 160 -4.51 -40.26 -15.14
CA VAL A 160 -4.42 -40.78 -16.50
C VAL A 160 -5.59 -41.71 -16.76
N TYR A 161 -6.42 -41.36 -17.74
CA TYR A 161 -7.54 -42.15 -18.22
C TYR A 161 -7.15 -42.93 -19.47
N LYS A 162 -7.49 -44.22 -19.52
CA LYS A 162 -7.28 -45.05 -20.71
C LYS A 162 -8.27 -44.65 -21.81
N CYS A 163 -7.77 -44.54 -23.03
CA CYS A 163 -8.57 -44.21 -24.21
C CYS A 163 -8.01 -44.93 -25.43
N ASP A 164 -8.85 -45.73 -26.08
CA ASP A 164 -8.54 -46.41 -27.35
C ASP A 164 -9.07 -45.58 -28.54
N GLU A 165 -8.48 -45.75 -29.72
CA GLU A 165 -8.77 -44.95 -30.94
C GLU A 165 -10.24 -44.98 -31.40
N ASN A 166 -11.02 -45.99 -30.98
CA ASN A 166 -12.44 -46.16 -31.34
C ASN A 166 -13.42 -45.53 -30.31
N SER A 167 -12.92 -44.93 -29.24
CA SER A 167 -13.75 -44.28 -28.22
C SER A 167 -14.33 -42.98 -28.79
N THR A 168 -15.56 -42.58 -28.41
CA THR A 168 -16.14 -41.25 -28.70
C THR A 168 -15.42 -40.13 -27.95
N PHE A 169 -14.11 -40.02 -28.16
CA PHE A 169 -13.19 -39.10 -27.50
C PHE A 169 -13.45 -37.64 -27.88
N ASN A 170 -14.19 -37.41 -28.96
CA ASN A 170 -14.64 -36.09 -29.39
C ASN A 170 -15.80 -35.53 -28.54
N ASN A 171 -16.47 -36.34 -27.71
CA ASN A 171 -17.52 -35.85 -26.82
C ASN A 171 -16.94 -35.52 -25.43
N HIS A 172 -16.59 -34.25 -25.24
CA HIS A 172 -15.93 -33.72 -24.06
C HIS A 172 -16.76 -33.87 -22.77
N ALA A 173 -18.09 -33.87 -22.88
CA ALA A 173 -18.99 -34.07 -21.74
C ALA A 173 -18.79 -35.44 -21.07
N LEU A 174 -18.22 -36.42 -21.78
CA LEU A 174 -17.99 -37.77 -21.26
C LEU A 174 -16.84 -37.85 -20.26
N TYR A 175 -15.90 -36.89 -20.27
CA TYR A 175 -14.79 -36.87 -19.34
C TYR A 175 -14.80 -35.68 -18.39
N LEU A 176 -15.43 -34.55 -18.72
CA LEU A 176 -15.43 -33.36 -17.86
C LEU A 176 -16.12 -33.59 -16.50
N GLY A 177 -17.01 -34.58 -16.39
CA GLY A 177 -17.60 -35.02 -15.12
C GLY A 177 -16.77 -36.02 -14.32
N LEU A 178 -15.59 -36.41 -14.81
CA LEU A 178 -14.69 -37.33 -14.11
C LEU A 178 -13.73 -36.54 -13.20
N PRO A 179 -13.25 -37.12 -12.07
CA PRO A 179 -12.23 -36.48 -11.25
C PRO A 179 -10.92 -36.30 -12.03
N CYS A 180 -10.32 -35.10 -12.01
CA CYS A 180 -9.05 -34.88 -12.70
C CYS A 180 -7.83 -35.05 -11.80
N CYS A 181 -8.00 -34.83 -10.49
CA CYS A 181 -6.97 -35.02 -9.46
C CYS A 181 -7.55 -35.60 -8.15
N LYS A 182 -6.72 -35.70 -7.11
CA LYS A 182 -7.13 -36.21 -5.78
C LYS A 182 -8.13 -35.30 -5.07
N GLU A 183 -8.05 -33.98 -5.25
CA GLU A 183 -8.92 -33.01 -4.56
C GLU A 183 -10.38 -33.13 -5.02
N ASP A 184 -10.61 -33.44 -6.29
CA ASP A 184 -11.96 -33.60 -6.87
C ASP A 184 -12.71 -34.84 -6.34
N TYR A 185 -11.98 -35.82 -5.77
CA TYR A 185 -12.57 -37.08 -5.34
C TYR A 185 -13.53 -36.91 -4.15
N ASN A 186 -13.34 -35.87 -3.34
CA ASN A 186 -14.23 -35.54 -2.22
C ASN A 186 -15.53 -34.84 -2.67
N GLY A 187 -15.59 -34.32 -3.90
CA GLY A 187 -16.73 -33.57 -4.44
C GLY A 187 -17.69 -34.39 -5.31
N CYS A 188 -17.33 -35.62 -5.70
CA CYS A 188 -18.12 -36.46 -6.60
C CYS A 188 -18.64 -37.74 -5.89
N PRO A 189 -19.75 -37.68 -5.13
CA PRO A 189 -20.27 -38.83 -4.38
C PRO A 189 -20.88 -39.94 -5.24
N ASN A 190 -21.14 -39.70 -6.53
CA ASN A 190 -21.81 -40.64 -7.43
C ASN A 190 -21.04 -40.84 -8.74
N ILE A 191 -19.88 -41.49 -8.67
CA ILE A 191 -19.17 -41.96 -9.86
C ILE A 191 -19.97 -43.15 -10.44
N PRO A 192 -20.49 -43.09 -11.68
CA PRO A 192 -21.22 -44.21 -12.29
C PRO A 192 -20.36 -45.48 -12.32
N SER A 193 -20.96 -46.63 -12.03
CA SER A 193 -20.26 -47.94 -12.02
C SER A 193 -19.73 -48.38 -13.40
N SER A 194 -20.19 -47.75 -14.49
CA SER A 194 -19.68 -47.92 -15.85
C SER A 194 -19.14 -46.60 -16.41
N LEU A 195 -17.93 -46.22 -16.02
CA LEU A 195 -17.25 -45.08 -16.63
C LEU A 195 -16.82 -45.42 -18.06
N ILE A 196 -17.07 -44.51 -19.01
CA ILE A 196 -16.64 -44.65 -20.40
C ILE A 196 -15.11 -44.65 -20.51
N PHE A 197 -14.44 -43.91 -19.62
CA PHE A 197 -12.99 -43.89 -19.51
C PHE A 197 -12.54 -44.46 -18.17
N GLN A 198 -11.67 -45.47 -18.22
CA GLN A 198 -11.15 -46.11 -17.01
C GLN A 198 -9.89 -45.38 -16.52
N ARG A 199 -9.90 -44.94 -15.26
CA ARG A 199 -8.73 -44.36 -14.60
C ARG A 199 -7.65 -45.42 -14.36
N SER A 200 -6.41 -45.11 -14.71
CA SER A 200 -5.25 -45.92 -14.34
C SER A 200 -4.86 -45.68 -12.88
N THR A 201 -4.65 -46.75 -12.11
CA THR A 201 -4.16 -46.65 -10.72
C THR A 201 -2.64 -46.67 -10.60
N LYS A 202 -1.93 -46.91 -11.70
CA LYS A 202 -0.47 -47.07 -11.73
C LYS A 202 0.23 -46.04 -12.62
N GLU A 203 -0.53 -45.10 -13.19
CA GLU A 203 0.01 -44.04 -14.03
C GLU A 203 -0.39 -42.69 -13.48
N SER A 204 0.53 -41.74 -13.54
CA SER A 204 0.34 -40.38 -13.07
C SER A 204 1.02 -39.40 -14.01
N PHE A 205 0.49 -38.19 -14.07
CA PHE A 205 1.00 -37.14 -14.92
C PHE A 205 1.02 -35.83 -14.13
N PHE A 206 2.13 -35.09 -14.23
CA PHE A 206 2.36 -33.90 -13.42
C PHE A 206 2.52 -32.69 -14.33
N ILE A 207 1.81 -31.62 -13.97
CA ILE A 207 1.98 -30.29 -14.55
C ILE A 207 2.22 -29.30 -13.41
N SER A 208 2.89 -28.19 -13.69
CA SER A 208 2.91 -27.04 -12.79
C SER A 208 2.26 -25.84 -13.47
N THR A 209 1.55 -25.01 -12.72
CA THR A 209 0.93 -23.79 -13.26
C THR A 209 1.38 -22.55 -12.50
N GLN A 210 1.48 -21.43 -13.22
CA GLN A 210 1.76 -20.13 -12.65
C GLN A 210 0.93 -19.05 -13.34
N LEU A 211 0.05 -18.37 -12.61
CA LEU A 211 -0.87 -17.37 -13.13
C LEU A 211 -0.39 -15.95 -12.84
N SER A 212 -0.02 -15.24 -13.90
CA SER A 212 0.25 -13.80 -13.87
C SER A 212 -0.96 -13.02 -14.37
N SER A 213 -1.99 -12.89 -13.53
CA SER A 213 -3.25 -12.19 -13.90
C SER A 213 -3.65 -11.05 -12.97
N THR A 214 -3.94 -9.88 -13.55
CA THR A 214 -4.52 -8.69 -12.89
C THR A 214 -6.05 -8.70 -12.93
N LYS A 215 -6.64 -9.76 -13.49
CA LYS A 215 -8.10 -9.86 -13.69
C LYS A 215 -8.71 -11.13 -13.12
N LEU A 216 -7.89 -12.16 -12.87
CA LEU A 216 -8.33 -13.42 -12.31
C LEU A 216 -7.51 -13.73 -11.05
N THR A 217 -8.21 -13.99 -9.94
CA THR A 217 -7.61 -14.30 -8.64
C THR A 217 -7.79 -15.76 -8.28
N GLN A 218 -6.83 -16.27 -7.50
CA GLN A 218 -6.87 -17.59 -6.87
C GLN A 218 -7.40 -17.51 -5.42
N ASN A 219 -7.64 -16.30 -4.91
CA ASN A 219 -8.12 -16.06 -3.57
C ASN A 219 -9.64 -15.92 -3.55
N VAL A 220 -10.31 -16.79 -2.79
CA VAL A 220 -11.77 -16.87 -2.70
C VAL A 220 -12.38 -15.60 -2.10
N ASP A 221 -11.77 -15.04 -1.05
CA ASP A 221 -12.28 -13.82 -0.39
C ASP A 221 -12.17 -12.60 -1.31
N LEU A 222 -11.04 -12.47 -2.03
CA LEU A 222 -10.87 -11.41 -3.00
C LEU A 222 -11.85 -11.54 -4.17
N LEU A 223 -12.06 -12.75 -4.68
CA LEU A 223 -13.07 -12.99 -5.71
C LEU A 223 -14.46 -12.62 -5.23
N ALA A 224 -14.81 -12.99 -4.00
CA ALA A 224 -16.09 -12.67 -3.40
C ALA A 224 -16.27 -11.16 -3.21
N LEU A 225 -15.20 -10.43 -2.87
CA LEU A 225 -15.21 -8.97 -2.81
C LEU A 225 -15.48 -8.37 -4.20
N LEU A 226 -14.66 -8.72 -5.19
CA LEU A 226 -14.76 -8.18 -6.55
C LEU A 226 -16.10 -8.53 -7.24
N LYS A 227 -16.73 -9.64 -6.85
CA LYS A 227 -18.05 -10.09 -7.32
C LYS A 227 -19.16 -9.94 -6.28
N TRP A 228 -19.03 -9.01 -5.33
CA TRP A 228 -19.93 -8.92 -4.18
C TRP A 228 -21.42 -8.81 -4.55
N LYS A 229 -21.75 -8.18 -5.70
CA LYS A 229 -23.13 -8.08 -6.20
C LYS A 229 -23.80 -9.43 -6.48
N ALA A 230 -23.02 -10.48 -6.75
CA ALA A 230 -23.56 -11.83 -6.92
C ALA A 230 -23.93 -12.49 -5.57
N PHE A 231 -23.32 -12.05 -4.47
CA PHE A 231 -23.49 -12.62 -3.13
C PHE A 231 -23.53 -11.53 -2.04
N PRO A 232 -24.50 -10.60 -2.08
CA PRO A 232 -24.51 -9.41 -1.23
C PRO A 232 -24.60 -9.74 0.27
N ASP A 233 -25.17 -10.89 0.64
CA ASP A 233 -25.31 -11.32 2.04
C ASP A 233 -23.96 -11.65 2.70
N ARG A 234 -22.93 -11.98 1.91
CA ARG A 234 -21.60 -12.37 2.41
C ARG A 234 -20.64 -11.20 2.58
N ILE A 235 -21.01 -10.00 2.12
CA ILE A 235 -20.05 -8.89 1.97
C ILE A 235 -19.50 -8.39 3.30
N MET A 236 -20.30 -8.39 4.37
CA MET A 236 -19.82 -7.97 5.69
C MET A 236 -18.70 -8.88 6.20
N ASP A 237 -18.86 -10.19 6.03
CA ASP A 237 -17.84 -11.15 6.43
C ASP A 237 -16.60 -11.04 5.54
N VAL A 238 -16.78 -10.83 4.23
CA VAL A 238 -15.68 -10.65 3.26
C VAL A 238 -14.85 -9.41 3.59
N LEU A 239 -15.48 -8.27 3.90
CA LEU A 239 -14.78 -7.05 4.33
C LEU A 239 -13.99 -7.31 5.63
N GLY A 240 -14.58 -8.04 6.59
CA GLY A 240 -13.89 -8.44 7.82
C GLY A 240 -12.71 -9.40 7.60
N ARG A 241 -12.73 -10.18 6.50
CA ARG A 241 -11.67 -11.11 6.12
C ARG A 241 -10.62 -10.53 5.19
N LEU A 242 -10.85 -9.37 4.57
CA LEU A 242 -9.89 -8.73 3.64
C LEU A 242 -8.50 -8.54 4.26
N ARG A 243 -8.43 -8.27 5.57
CA ARG A 243 -7.17 -8.18 6.34
C ARG A 243 -6.32 -9.45 6.38
N HIS A 244 -6.89 -10.60 6.03
CA HIS A 244 -6.18 -11.89 5.96
C HIS A 244 -5.71 -12.21 4.53
N VAL A 245 -6.11 -11.42 3.54
CA VAL A 245 -5.62 -11.57 2.17
C VAL A 245 -4.15 -11.14 2.13
N SER A 246 -3.33 -11.90 1.41
CA SER A 246 -1.90 -11.60 1.30
C SER A 246 -1.68 -10.24 0.64
N GLY A 247 -0.70 -9.50 1.14
CA GLY A 247 -0.38 -8.17 0.58
C GLY A 247 -0.04 -8.21 -0.91
N GLU A 248 0.53 -9.33 -1.40
CA GLU A 248 0.83 -9.55 -2.82
C GLU A 248 -0.44 -9.58 -3.68
N GLU A 249 -1.52 -10.23 -3.23
CA GLU A 249 -2.81 -10.20 -3.93
C GLU A 249 -3.46 -8.80 -3.81
N ILE A 250 -3.36 -8.13 -2.66
CA ILE A 250 -3.87 -6.76 -2.50
C ILE A 250 -3.23 -5.80 -3.50
N VAL A 251 -1.89 -5.77 -3.60
CA VAL A 251 -1.21 -4.82 -4.51
C VAL A 251 -1.45 -5.14 -5.99
N LYS A 252 -1.66 -6.41 -6.34
CA LYS A 252 -1.97 -6.87 -7.69
C LYS A 252 -3.36 -6.41 -8.16
N PHE A 253 -4.32 -6.33 -7.25
CA PHE A 253 -5.70 -5.92 -7.52
C PHE A 253 -6.04 -4.57 -6.87
N LEU A 254 -5.04 -3.75 -6.53
CA LEU A 254 -5.23 -2.56 -5.70
C LEU A 254 -6.33 -1.64 -6.24
N GLN A 255 -6.29 -1.33 -7.54
CA GLN A 255 -7.30 -0.52 -8.19
C GLN A 255 -8.69 -1.16 -8.12
N ASP A 256 -8.83 -2.41 -8.56
CA ASP A 256 -10.12 -3.11 -8.60
C ASP A 256 -10.72 -3.27 -7.18
N ILE A 257 -9.88 -3.46 -6.15
CA ILE A 257 -10.29 -3.50 -4.74
C ILE A 257 -10.80 -2.14 -4.28
N LEU A 258 -10.06 -1.05 -4.51
CA LEU A 258 -10.46 0.29 -4.09
C LEU A 258 -11.76 0.72 -4.78
N ASP A 259 -11.87 0.51 -6.10
CA ASP A 259 -13.09 0.78 -6.85
C ASP A 259 -14.28 0.01 -6.27
N THR A 260 -14.08 -1.27 -5.94
CA THR A 260 -15.12 -2.11 -5.32
C THR A 260 -15.51 -1.60 -3.93
N LEU A 261 -14.55 -1.20 -3.09
CA LEU A 261 -14.80 -0.67 -1.75
C LEU A 261 -15.65 0.60 -1.78
N PHE A 262 -15.36 1.53 -2.69
CA PHE A 262 -16.14 2.76 -2.83
C PHE A 262 -17.51 2.52 -3.46
N VAL A 263 -17.64 1.55 -4.37
CA VAL A 263 -18.96 1.11 -4.87
C VAL A 263 -19.82 0.51 -3.75
N ILE A 264 -19.23 -0.27 -2.84
CA ILE A 264 -19.93 -0.81 -1.65
C ILE A 264 -20.33 0.32 -0.70
N LEU A 265 -19.46 1.30 -0.51
CA LEU A 265 -19.73 2.47 0.34
C LEU A 265 -20.92 3.28 -0.17
N ASP A 266 -21.00 3.50 -1.48
CA ASP A 266 -22.08 4.23 -2.13
C ASP A 266 -23.41 3.46 -2.14
N ASP A 267 -23.36 2.12 -2.12
CA ASP A 267 -24.57 1.26 -2.10
C ASP A 267 -25.34 1.36 -0.78
N ASN A 268 -24.64 1.25 0.35
CA ASN A 268 -25.23 1.42 1.68
C ASN A 268 -24.20 1.88 2.70
N THR A 269 -24.09 3.20 2.85
CA THR A 269 -23.13 3.83 3.76
C THR A 269 -23.37 3.46 5.22
N GLU A 270 -24.63 3.37 5.67
CA GLU A 270 -24.95 3.02 7.07
C GLU A 270 -24.51 1.59 7.42
N LYS A 271 -24.72 0.65 6.50
CA LYS A 271 -24.41 -0.76 6.71
C LYS A 271 -22.94 -1.08 6.54
N TYR A 272 -22.26 -0.47 5.57
CA TYR A 272 -20.92 -0.87 5.16
C TYR A 272 -19.83 0.17 5.48
N GLY A 273 -20.18 1.41 5.82
CA GLY A 273 -19.26 2.54 5.92
C GLY A 273 -18.06 2.28 6.83
N LEU A 274 -18.30 1.78 8.04
CA LEU A 274 -17.23 1.48 9.00
C LEU A 274 -16.31 0.33 8.53
N LEU A 275 -16.85 -0.70 7.87
CA LEU A 275 -16.06 -1.83 7.38
C LEU A 275 -15.21 -1.44 6.16
N VAL A 276 -15.77 -0.61 5.27
CA VAL A 276 -15.02 -0.03 4.15
C VAL A 276 -13.90 0.87 4.68
N PHE A 277 -14.19 1.72 5.67
CA PHE A 277 -13.17 2.57 6.30
C PHE A 277 -12.04 1.74 6.91
N GLN A 278 -12.35 0.67 7.65
CA GLN A 278 -11.34 -0.23 8.21
C GLN A 278 -10.52 -0.94 7.12
N SER A 279 -11.16 -1.31 6.01
CA SER A 279 -10.49 -1.91 4.85
C SER A 279 -9.51 -0.93 4.19
N LEU A 280 -9.90 0.34 4.04
CA LEU A 280 -9.03 1.40 3.52
C LEU A 280 -7.83 1.63 4.44
N VAL A 281 -8.05 1.73 5.76
CA VAL A 281 -6.96 1.88 6.74
C VAL A 281 -5.97 0.72 6.65
N PHE A 282 -6.47 -0.52 6.55
CA PHE A 282 -5.63 -1.70 6.37
C PHE A 282 -4.78 -1.62 5.09
N ILE A 283 -5.40 -1.30 3.93
CA ILE A 283 -4.70 -1.19 2.66
C ILE A 283 -3.65 -0.08 2.71
N ILE A 284 -3.99 1.09 3.27
CA ILE A 284 -3.06 2.21 3.39
C ILE A 284 -1.83 1.81 4.24
N ASN A 285 -2.04 1.18 5.39
CA ASN A 285 -0.94 0.76 6.26
C ASN A 285 -0.12 -0.38 5.65
N LEU A 286 -0.73 -1.28 4.87
CA LEU A 286 0.00 -2.26 4.07
C LEU A 286 1.00 -1.58 3.12
N LEU A 287 0.59 -0.52 2.41
CA LEU A 287 1.45 0.23 1.48
C LEU A 287 2.52 1.09 2.18
N ARG A 288 2.44 1.23 3.50
CA ARG A 288 3.49 1.88 4.29
C ARG A 288 4.66 0.95 4.61
N ASP A 289 4.46 -0.36 4.56
CA ASP A 289 5.50 -1.36 4.79
C ASP A 289 6.61 -1.23 3.73
N ILE A 290 7.86 -1.43 4.16
CA ILE A 290 9.05 -1.40 3.29
C ILE A 290 8.93 -2.42 2.15
N LYS A 291 8.20 -3.52 2.33
CA LYS A 291 7.94 -4.48 1.25
C LYS A 291 7.11 -3.89 0.10
N TYR A 292 6.21 -2.95 0.38
CA TYR A 292 5.23 -2.43 -0.58
C TYR A 292 5.38 -0.94 -0.87
N PHE A 293 6.43 -0.27 -0.37
CA PHE A 293 6.58 1.18 -0.49
C PHE A 293 6.56 1.70 -1.95
N HIS A 294 7.02 0.88 -2.91
CA HIS A 294 7.00 1.20 -4.34
C HIS A 294 5.59 1.34 -4.94
N PHE A 295 4.55 0.91 -4.22
CA PHE A 295 3.15 1.10 -4.60
C PHE A 295 2.54 2.42 -4.12
N ARG A 296 3.26 3.26 -3.36
CA ARG A 296 2.76 4.60 -3.01
C ARG A 296 2.45 5.48 -4.24
N PRO A 297 3.34 5.57 -5.26
CA PRO A 297 3.02 6.27 -6.51
C PRO A 297 1.80 5.68 -7.26
N VAL A 298 1.54 4.38 -7.10
CA VAL A 298 0.35 3.71 -7.68
C VAL A 298 -0.91 4.22 -6.99
N MET A 299 -0.92 4.28 -5.65
CA MET A 299 -2.01 4.85 -4.86
C MET A 299 -2.23 6.34 -5.19
N ASP A 300 -1.17 7.15 -5.27
CA ASP A 300 -1.28 8.56 -5.65
C ASP A 300 -1.87 8.72 -7.06
N THR A 301 -1.41 7.91 -8.02
CA THR A 301 -1.95 7.91 -9.40
C THR A 301 -3.41 7.50 -9.43
N TYR A 302 -3.80 6.48 -8.64
CA TYR A 302 -5.18 6.04 -8.52
C TYR A 302 -6.08 7.18 -8.01
N ILE A 303 -5.71 7.80 -6.89
CA ILE A 303 -6.48 8.92 -6.30
C ILE A 303 -6.64 10.06 -7.30
N GLN A 304 -5.55 10.46 -7.97
CA GLN A 304 -5.58 11.62 -8.87
C GLN A 304 -6.34 11.36 -10.18
N LYS A 305 -6.26 10.15 -10.75
CA LYS A 305 -6.70 9.89 -12.13
C LYS A 305 -7.84 8.89 -12.28
N HIS A 306 -8.04 7.99 -11.31
CA HIS A 306 -8.97 6.85 -11.46
C HIS A 306 -10.09 6.86 -10.43
N PHE A 307 -9.84 7.37 -9.22
CA PHE A 307 -10.85 7.44 -8.18
C PHE A 307 -12.06 8.28 -8.61
N ALA A 308 -13.27 7.73 -8.40
CA ALA A 308 -14.53 8.31 -8.86
C ALA A 308 -15.58 8.48 -7.75
N GLY A 309 -15.26 8.17 -6.48
CA GLY A 309 -16.20 8.23 -5.35
C GLY A 309 -16.47 9.66 -4.88
N ALA A 310 -17.43 10.34 -5.50
CA ALA A 310 -17.74 11.75 -5.18
C ALA A 310 -18.41 11.94 -3.80
N LEU A 311 -19.11 10.95 -3.26
CA LEU A 311 -19.81 11.07 -1.97
C LEU A 311 -19.02 10.50 -0.78
N ALA A 312 -17.90 9.82 -1.05
CA ALA A 312 -17.11 9.13 -0.03
C ALA A 312 -16.61 10.05 1.09
N TYR A 313 -16.31 11.33 0.81
CA TYR A 313 -15.80 12.27 1.82
C TYR A 313 -16.70 12.36 3.05
N LYS A 314 -18.03 12.26 2.89
CA LYS A 314 -18.99 12.38 3.99
C LYS A 314 -18.75 11.28 5.02
N GLU A 315 -18.68 10.03 4.56
CA GLU A 315 -18.47 8.89 5.45
C GLU A 315 -17.04 8.82 5.99
N LEU A 316 -16.04 9.18 5.19
CA LEU A 316 -14.64 9.17 5.65
C LEU A 316 -14.41 10.18 6.78
N ILE A 317 -14.96 11.40 6.67
CA ILE A 317 -14.91 12.41 7.75
C ILE A 317 -15.69 11.91 8.97
N ARG A 318 -16.89 11.36 8.77
CA ARG A 318 -17.73 10.81 9.85
C ARG A 318 -17.00 9.72 10.63
N CYS A 319 -16.37 8.76 9.94
CA CYS A 319 -15.60 7.68 10.55
C CYS A 319 -14.37 8.21 11.30
N LEU A 320 -13.60 9.15 10.72
CA LEU A 320 -12.46 9.77 11.40
C LEU A 320 -12.91 10.49 12.68
N LYS A 321 -14.00 11.25 12.62
CA LYS A 321 -14.54 11.95 13.79
C LYS A 321 -14.97 10.94 14.86
N TRP A 322 -15.71 9.90 14.47
CA TRP A 322 -16.11 8.83 15.38
C TRP A 322 -14.90 8.14 16.05
N TYR A 323 -13.80 7.92 15.31
CA TYR A 323 -12.58 7.35 15.88
C TYR A 323 -11.94 8.28 16.92
N MET A 324 -11.96 9.60 16.69
CA MET A 324 -11.47 10.58 17.67
C MET A 324 -12.37 10.64 18.91
N ASP A 325 -13.68 10.64 18.73
CA ASP A 325 -14.64 10.65 19.85
C ASP A 325 -14.48 9.37 20.70
N CYS A 326 -14.37 8.19 20.08
CA CYS A 326 -14.10 6.92 20.78
C CYS A 326 -12.71 6.87 21.43
N SER A 327 -11.73 7.62 20.90
CA SER A 327 -10.40 7.67 21.50
C SER A 327 -10.43 8.25 22.91
N ALA A 328 -11.32 9.23 23.15
CA ALA A 328 -11.51 9.82 24.46
C ALA A 328 -12.09 8.83 25.48
N GLU A 329 -12.82 7.81 25.00
CA GLU A 329 -13.44 6.76 25.81
C GLU A 329 -12.52 5.53 26.00
N LEU A 330 -11.29 5.55 25.46
CA LEU A 330 -10.33 4.44 25.48
C LEU A 330 -10.82 3.15 24.79
N ILE A 331 -11.73 3.27 23.82
CA ILE A 331 -12.32 2.14 23.09
C ILE A 331 -11.54 1.89 21.79
N ARG A 332 -11.21 0.62 21.49
CA ARG A 332 -10.62 0.17 20.20
C ARG A 332 -9.35 0.94 19.77
N GLN A 333 -8.48 1.24 20.73
CA GLN A 333 -7.28 2.08 20.53
C GLN A 333 -6.37 1.62 19.38
N ASP A 334 -6.15 0.32 19.20
CA ASP A 334 -5.30 -0.19 18.12
C ASP A 334 -5.80 0.23 16.74
N HIS A 335 -7.11 0.09 16.48
CA HIS A 335 -7.70 0.50 15.21
C HIS A 335 -7.65 2.01 15.00
N ILE A 336 -7.76 2.79 16.08
CA ILE A 336 -7.67 4.25 16.02
C ILE A 336 -6.24 4.65 15.65
N GLN A 337 -5.23 4.06 16.30
CA GLN A 337 -3.83 4.31 15.98
C GLN A 337 -3.50 3.96 14.53
N GLU A 338 -4.02 2.84 14.02
CA GLU A 338 -3.87 2.46 12.60
C GLU A 338 -4.51 3.50 11.67
N ALA A 339 -5.69 4.03 12.00
CA ALA A 339 -6.31 5.09 11.21
C ALA A 339 -5.50 6.40 11.25
N MET A 340 -4.92 6.75 12.40
CA MET A 340 -4.06 7.93 12.52
C MET A 340 -2.78 7.77 11.70
N ARG A 341 -2.23 6.55 11.62
CA ARG A 341 -1.13 6.21 10.73
C ARG A 341 -1.53 6.32 9.25
N ALA A 342 -2.79 6.10 8.90
CA ALA A 342 -3.30 6.21 7.54
C ALA A 342 -3.75 7.63 7.15
N LEU A 343 -3.62 8.62 8.06
CA LEU A 343 -4.28 9.93 7.95
C LEU A 343 -3.97 10.69 6.66
N GLU A 344 -2.72 10.64 6.17
CA GLU A 344 -2.30 11.25 4.90
C GLU A 344 -3.21 10.82 3.74
N TYR A 345 -3.28 9.52 3.46
CA TYR A 345 -4.07 8.99 2.35
C TYR A 345 -5.58 9.11 2.60
N LEU A 346 -6.03 9.03 3.85
CA LEU A 346 -7.44 9.29 4.17
C LEU A 346 -7.84 10.72 3.79
N PHE A 347 -6.99 11.71 4.09
CA PHE A 347 -7.23 13.10 3.66
C PHE A 347 -7.12 13.28 2.15
N LYS A 348 -6.19 12.59 1.47
CA LYS A 348 -6.13 12.57 0.01
C LYS A 348 -7.43 12.07 -0.61
N PHE A 349 -8.02 11.00 -0.08
CA PHE A 349 -9.34 10.52 -0.52
C PHE A 349 -10.47 11.50 -0.21
N ILE A 350 -10.51 12.07 1.00
CA ILE A 350 -11.53 13.07 1.40
C ILE A 350 -11.52 14.27 0.46
N VAL A 351 -10.34 14.87 0.23
CA VAL A 351 -10.18 16.06 -0.59
C VAL A 351 -10.51 15.76 -2.05
N GLN A 352 -9.99 14.66 -2.60
CA GLN A 352 -10.28 14.29 -3.98
C GLN A 352 -11.78 13.99 -4.18
N SER A 353 -12.42 13.29 -3.23
CA SER A 353 -13.86 13.02 -3.25
C SER A 353 -14.67 14.32 -3.27
N ARG A 354 -14.31 15.28 -2.41
CA ARG A 354 -14.96 16.60 -2.38
C ARG A 354 -14.71 17.43 -3.65
N ILE A 355 -13.51 17.39 -4.23
CA ILE A 355 -13.21 18.03 -5.52
C ILE A 355 -14.12 17.47 -6.62
N LEU A 356 -14.27 16.14 -6.69
CA LEU A 356 -15.17 15.48 -7.65
C LEU A 356 -16.62 15.90 -7.44
N TYR A 357 -17.11 15.91 -6.19
CA TYR A 357 -18.46 16.34 -5.87
C TYR A 357 -18.71 17.81 -6.23
N SER A 358 -17.78 18.70 -5.90
CA SER A 358 -17.87 20.13 -6.20
C SER A 358 -17.93 20.38 -7.71
N ARG A 359 -17.11 19.66 -8.50
CA ARG A 359 -17.16 19.71 -9.97
C ARG A 359 -18.50 19.25 -10.53
N ALA A 360 -19.09 18.19 -9.97
CA ALA A 360 -20.36 17.63 -10.43
C ALA A 360 -21.58 18.48 -10.02
N THR A 361 -21.50 19.24 -8.92
CA THR A 361 -22.63 19.96 -8.33
C THR A 361 -22.49 21.48 -8.34
N CYS A 362 -21.45 22.04 -8.97
CA CYS A 362 -21.13 23.46 -8.93
C CYS A 362 -20.98 24.00 -7.50
N GLY A 363 -20.35 23.21 -6.60
CA GLY A 363 -20.00 23.65 -5.25
C GLY A 363 -21.11 23.53 -4.20
N MET A 364 -22.16 22.74 -4.43
CA MET A 364 -23.18 22.50 -3.40
C MET A 364 -22.57 21.93 -2.10
N GLU A 365 -23.26 22.19 -0.99
CA GLU A 365 -22.93 21.70 0.36
C GLU A 365 -21.54 22.11 0.88
N GLU A 366 -20.98 23.22 0.39
CA GLU A 366 -19.68 23.73 0.84
C GLU A 366 -19.67 24.00 2.36
N GLU A 367 -20.70 24.68 2.90
CA GLU A 367 -20.78 24.97 4.33
C GLU A 367 -20.85 23.69 5.19
N GLN A 368 -21.58 22.67 4.74
CA GLN A 368 -21.69 21.40 5.47
C GLN A 368 -20.36 20.65 5.47
N PHE A 369 -19.64 20.65 4.35
CA PHE A 369 -18.29 20.08 4.27
C PHE A 369 -17.35 20.81 5.23
N ARG A 370 -17.35 22.14 5.23
CA ARG A 370 -16.51 22.95 6.10
C ARG A 370 -16.83 22.74 7.58
N SER A 371 -18.11 22.69 7.95
CA SER A 371 -18.56 22.35 9.31
C SER A 371 -18.05 20.96 9.73
N SER A 372 -18.17 19.96 8.84
CA SER A 372 -17.72 18.59 9.14
C SER A 372 -16.21 18.51 9.42
N ILE A 373 -15.40 19.27 8.66
CA ILE A 373 -13.95 19.37 8.91
C ILE A 373 -13.69 20.11 10.23
N GLN A 374 -14.37 21.22 10.51
CA GLN A 374 -14.23 21.95 11.77
C GLN A 374 -14.55 21.07 12.98
N GLU A 375 -15.64 20.30 12.92
CA GLU A 375 -16.03 19.35 13.98
C GLU A 375 -14.99 18.23 14.16
N LEU A 376 -14.43 17.69 13.07
CA LEU A 376 -13.33 16.73 13.15
C LEU A 376 -12.11 17.32 13.88
N PHE A 377 -11.74 18.57 13.56
CA PHE A 377 -10.65 19.27 14.22
C PHE A 377 -10.93 19.57 15.70
N GLN A 378 -12.19 19.82 16.07
CA GLN A 378 -12.59 19.92 17.48
C GLN A 378 -12.38 18.60 18.22
N SER A 379 -12.78 17.46 17.64
CA SER A 379 -12.53 16.13 18.21
C SER A 379 -11.02 15.83 18.33
N ILE A 380 -10.23 16.16 17.31
CA ILE A 380 -8.75 16.04 17.34
C ILE A 380 -8.15 16.85 18.50
N ARG A 381 -8.55 18.12 18.64
CA ARG A 381 -8.07 19.00 19.71
C ARG A 381 -8.46 18.48 21.08
N PHE A 382 -9.68 17.96 21.22
CA PHE A 382 -10.13 17.36 22.47
C PHE A 382 -9.24 16.17 22.85
N VAL A 383 -9.00 15.22 21.93
CA VAL A 383 -8.13 14.06 22.19
C VAL A 383 -6.71 14.48 22.58
N LEU A 384 -6.13 15.48 21.91
CA LEU A 384 -4.79 15.99 22.23
C LEU A 384 -4.72 16.72 23.57
N SER A 385 -5.83 17.28 24.05
CA SER A 385 -5.90 17.96 25.34
C SER A 385 -6.01 17.03 26.54
N LEU A 386 -6.36 15.75 26.32
CA LEU A 386 -6.52 14.77 27.38
C LEU A 386 -5.18 14.44 28.07
N ASP A 387 -5.22 14.28 29.39
CA ASP A 387 -4.06 13.87 30.18
C ASP A 387 -3.77 12.37 29.98
N SER A 388 -2.67 12.09 29.27
CA SER A 388 -2.24 10.73 28.92
C SER A 388 -1.26 10.12 29.91
N ARG A 389 -0.91 10.80 31.03
CA ARG A 389 0.07 10.29 32.01
C ARG A 389 -0.28 8.93 32.61
N ASN A 390 -1.58 8.62 32.70
CA ASN A 390 -2.08 7.37 33.27
C ASN A 390 -2.59 6.37 32.21
N SER A 391 -2.44 6.67 30.91
CA SER A 391 -2.93 5.81 29.82
C SER A 391 -1.94 5.75 28.66
N GLU A 392 -1.17 4.65 28.62
CA GLU A 392 -0.18 4.38 27.58
C GLU A 392 -0.83 4.24 26.20
N THR A 393 -2.04 3.67 26.12
CA THR A 393 -2.77 3.53 24.86
C THR A 393 -3.19 4.88 24.27
N LEU A 394 -3.65 5.81 25.11
CA LEU A 394 -3.97 7.18 24.67
C LEU A 394 -2.71 7.93 24.24
N LEU A 395 -1.58 7.74 24.95
CA LEU A 395 -0.28 8.30 24.59
C LEU A 395 0.12 7.88 23.17
N PHE A 396 -0.02 6.59 22.84
CA PHE A 396 0.28 6.08 21.50
C PHE A 396 -0.65 6.63 20.43
N THR A 397 -1.93 6.83 20.73
CA THR A 397 -2.90 7.44 19.81
C THR A 397 -2.58 8.90 19.53
N GLN A 398 -2.33 9.69 20.58
CA GLN A 398 -1.88 11.08 20.45
C GLN A 398 -0.57 11.16 19.65
N ALA A 399 0.38 10.25 19.91
CA ALA A 399 1.64 10.21 19.18
C ALA A 399 1.47 9.83 17.70
N ALA A 400 0.62 8.86 17.37
CA ALA A 400 0.32 8.48 15.99
C ALA A 400 -0.34 9.63 15.20
N LEU A 401 -1.24 10.36 15.85
CA LEU A 401 -1.90 11.55 15.31
C LEU A 401 -0.88 12.66 15.03
N LEU A 402 -0.07 13.06 16.03
CA LEU A 402 0.93 14.13 15.87
C LEU A 402 1.99 13.82 14.82
N ASN A 403 2.39 12.55 14.67
CA ASN A 403 3.33 12.14 13.64
C ASN A 403 2.77 12.29 12.22
N SER A 404 1.47 12.10 12.06
CA SER A 404 0.81 12.11 10.75
C SER A 404 0.16 13.47 10.45
N PHE A 405 -0.07 14.30 11.46
CA PHE A 405 -0.76 15.58 11.31
C PHE A 405 -0.11 16.54 10.30
N PRO A 406 1.22 16.76 10.27
CA PRO A 406 1.83 17.64 9.27
C PRO A 406 1.64 17.18 7.82
N THR A 407 1.36 15.89 7.61
CA THR A 407 1.24 15.31 6.26
C THR A 407 -0.06 15.67 5.56
N ILE A 408 -1.05 16.27 6.25
CA ILE A 408 -2.35 16.63 5.65
C ILE A 408 -2.46 18.09 5.21
N PHE A 409 -1.41 18.90 5.44
CA PHE A 409 -1.48 20.34 5.23
C PHE A 409 -1.67 20.70 3.75
N ASP A 410 -0.98 19.98 2.84
CA ASP A 410 -1.09 20.20 1.40
C ASP A 410 -2.46 19.78 0.86
N GLU A 411 -3.09 18.77 1.45
CA GLU A 411 -4.47 18.37 1.15
C GLU A 411 -5.45 19.45 1.59
N LEU A 412 -5.30 20.00 2.80
CA LEU A 412 -6.15 21.09 3.29
C LEU A 412 -6.00 22.37 2.46
N LEU A 413 -4.77 22.70 2.03
CA LEU A 413 -4.48 23.87 1.18
C LEU A 413 -5.13 23.80 -0.21
N GLN A 414 -5.63 22.64 -0.65
CA GLN A 414 -6.42 22.52 -1.88
C GLN A 414 -7.87 22.99 -1.73
N MET A 415 -8.36 23.14 -0.50
CA MET A 415 -9.77 23.36 -0.18
C MET A 415 -10.03 24.55 0.76
N PHE A 416 -9.01 24.96 1.50
CA PHE A 416 -9.06 26.04 2.48
C PHE A 416 -7.99 27.08 2.16
N THR A 417 -8.22 28.31 2.61
CA THR A 417 -7.21 29.36 2.51
C THR A 417 -6.03 29.06 3.42
N VAL A 418 -4.87 29.65 3.13
CA VAL A 418 -3.65 29.53 3.96
C VAL A 418 -3.93 29.94 5.41
N GLN A 419 -4.67 31.02 5.62
CA GLN A 419 -5.09 31.50 6.94
C GLN A 419 -5.92 30.44 7.69
N GLU A 420 -6.91 29.83 7.04
CA GLU A 420 -7.76 28.82 7.67
C GLU A 420 -7.00 27.55 8.04
N VAL A 421 -6.10 27.10 7.16
CA VAL A 421 -5.22 25.96 7.48
C VAL A 421 -4.30 26.30 8.64
N ALA A 422 -3.72 27.51 8.66
CA ALA A 422 -2.90 27.97 9.78
C ALA A 422 -3.70 28.01 11.10
N GLU A 423 -4.95 28.44 11.09
CA GLU A 423 -5.82 28.42 12.27
C GLU A 423 -6.18 26.99 12.74
N PHE A 424 -6.36 26.06 11.80
CA PHE A 424 -6.52 24.65 12.15
C PHE A 424 -5.29 24.12 12.88
N VAL A 425 -4.10 24.32 12.31
CA VAL A 425 -2.81 23.89 12.88
C VAL A 425 -2.53 24.59 14.22
N ARG A 426 -2.72 25.91 14.31
CA ARG A 426 -2.54 26.68 15.54
C ARG A 426 -3.38 26.13 16.68
N GLY A 427 -4.66 25.91 16.45
CA GLY A 427 -5.55 25.38 17.48
C GLY A 427 -5.22 23.94 17.87
N THR A 428 -4.76 23.10 16.93
CA THR A 428 -4.33 21.72 17.21
C THR A 428 -3.05 21.71 18.05
N LEU A 429 -2.02 22.47 17.66
CA LEU A 429 -0.79 22.56 18.45
C LEU A 429 -1.03 23.23 19.81
N GLY A 430 -1.93 24.20 19.88
CA GLY A 430 -2.31 24.90 21.11
C GLY A 430 -3.12 24.05 22.09
N SER A 431 -3.82 23.01 21.62
CA SER A 431 -4.57 22.09 22.49
C SER A 431 -3.70 21.12 23.29
N MET A 432 -2.42 20.97 22.92
CA MET A 432 -1.51 20.08 23.61
C MET A 432 -1.18 20.63 25.02
N PRO A 433 -1.11 19.79 26.06
CA PRO A 433 -0.76 20.24 27.40
C PRO A 433 0.62 20.90 27.45
N SER A 434 0.72 22.03 28.16
CA SER A 434 1.96 22.79 28.40
C SER A 434 2.90 22.14 29.43
N THR A 435 2.52 20.99 29.99
CA THR A 435 3.41 20.18 30.82
C THR A 435 4.38 19.41 29.92
N VAL A 436 5.66 19.75 29.98
CA VAL A 436 6.74 18.84 29.56
C VAL A 436 6.99 17.85 30.70
N HIS A 437 7.41 16.61 30.38
CA HIS A 437 7.35 15.38 31.23
C HIS A 437 6.15 14.43 31.02
N ILE A 438 5.45 14.45 29.89
CA ILE A 438 4.41 13.45 29.56
C ILE A 438 5.08 12.18 29.00
N GLY A 439 5.99 11.57 29.75
CA GLY A 439 6.86 10.50 29.24
C GLY A 439 7.88 11.01 28.20
N GLN A 440 9.13 10.55 28.28
CA GLN A 440 10.22 11.05 27.42
C GLN A 440 9.94 10.91 25.91
N SER A 441 9.02 10.03 25.51
CA SER A 441 8.63 9.82 24.10
C SER A 441 7.66 10.88 23.55
N MET A 442 6.74 11.43 24.35
CA MET A 442 5.72 12.36 23.84
C MET A 442 6.30 13.74 23.55
N ASP A 443 7.17 14.24 24.43
CA ASP A 443 7.85 15.53 24.26
C ASP A 443 8.62 15.56 22.93
N VAL A 444 9.29 14.46 22.58
CA VAL A 444 9.97 14.27 21.29
C VAL A 444 8.96 14.28 20.13
N VAL A 445 7.86 13.55 20.22
CA VAL A 445 6.85 13.48 19.15
C VAL A 445 6.18 14.84 18.91
N LYS A 446 5.86 15.58 19.98
CA LYS A 446 5.34 16.95 19.89
C LYS A 446 6.30 17.87 19.14
N LEU A 447 7.57 17.90 19.55
CA LEU A 447 8.59 18.72 18.91
C LEU A 447 8.86 18.30 17.47
N GLN A 448 8.81 17.00 17.14
CA GLN A 448 8.92 16.52 15.76
C GLN A 448 7.73 16.96 14.90
N SER A 449 6.51 16.98 15.45
CA SER A 449 5.33 17.51 14.77
C SER A 449 5.47 19.01 14.49
N ILE A 450 5.98 19.77 15.46
CA ILE A 450 6.29 21.20 15.31
C ILE A 450 7.39 21.42 14.26
N ALA A 451 8.47 20.64 14.29
CA ALA A 451 9.55 20.72 13.31
C ALA A 451 9.04 20.53 11.89
N ARG A 452 8.26 19.45 11.66
CA ARG A 452 7.63 19.20 10.35
C ARG A 452 6.62 20.27 9.96
N THR A 453 5.97 20.93 10.93
CA THR A 453 5.10 22.09 10.65
C THR A 453 5.92 23.27 10.14
N VAL A 454 7.04 23.59 10.77
CA VAL A 454 7.97 24.66 10.34
C VAL A 454 8.59 24.35 8.98
N ASP A 455 8.91 23.08 8.71
CA ASP A 455 9.49 22.66 7.43
C ASP A 455 8.44 22.51 6.31
N SER A 456 7.14 22.64 6.62
CA SER A 456 6.06 22.45 5.65
C SER A 456 5.88 23.66 4.73
N ARG A 457 5.25 23.44 3.56
CA ARG A 457 4.83 24.52 2.65
C ARG A 457 3.94 25.54 3.36
N LEU A 458 3.12 25.12 4.32
CA LEU A 458 2.26 26.02 5.07
C LEU A 458 3.06 27.14 5.75
N PHE A 459 4.23 26.85 6.32
CA PHE A 459 5.05 27.85 7.04
C PHE A 459 5.86 28.76 6.11
N SER A 460 5.91 28.46 4.81
CA SER A 460 6.56 29.32 3.82
C SER A 460 5.79 30.63 3.55
N PHE A 461 4.47 30.65 3.80
CA PHE A 461 3.63 31.83 3.63
C PHE A 461 3.77 32.80 4.82
N SER A 462 3.85 34.11 4.57
CA SER A 462 3.99 35.11 5.63
C SER A 462 2.75 35.19 6.53
N GLU A 463 1.55 35.13 5.95
CA GLU A 463 0.28 35.19 6.70
C GLU A 463 0.10 34.01 7.67
N SER A 464 0.55 32.81 7.30
CA SER A 464 0.48 31.64 8.18
C SER A 464 1.52 31.71 9.29
N ARG A 465 2.73 32.23 9.02
CA ARG A 465 3.77 32.39 10.05
C ARG A 465 3.29 33.27 11.18
N ARG A 466 2.61 34.38 10.91
CA ARG A 466 2.05 35.27 11.96
C ARG A 466 1.08 34.54 12.89
N ILE A 467 0.36 33.55 12.38
CA ILE A 467 -0.61 32.74 13.14
C ILE A 467 0.08 31.58 13.89
N LEU A 468 1.07 30.95 13.27
CA LEU A 468 1.72 29.73 13.77
C LEU A 468 2.90 30.01 14.71
N LEU A 469 3.66 31.07 14.46
CA LEU A 469 4.88 31.38 15.19
C LEU A 469 4.63 31.52 16.70
N PRO A 470 3.57 32.21 17.19
CA PRO A 470 3.31 32.29 18.63
C PRO A 470 3.18 30.92 19.32
N VAL A 471 2.44 29.98 18.73
CA VAL A 471 2.25 28.65 19.34
C VAL A 471 3.51 27.78 19.24
N VAL A 472 4.26 27.90 18.14
CA VAL A 472 5.55 27.21 17.97
C VAL A 472 6.55 27.70 19.01
N LEU A 473 6.70 29.02 19.14
CA LEU A 473 7.61 29.65 20.09
C LEU A 473 7.23 29.35 21.53
N HIS A 474 5.93 29.32 21.87
CA HIS A 474 5.46 28.91 23.20
C HIS A 474 5.96 27.52 23.59
N HIS A 475 5.81 26.53 22.72
CA HIS A 475 6.27 25.17 23.00
C HIS A 475 7.80 25.11 23.10
N ILE A 476 8.54 25.74 22.18
CA ILE A 476 9.99 25.82 22.26
C ILE A 476 10.42 26.44 23.60
N HIS A 477 9.85 27.59 23.98
CA HIS A 477 10.15 28.28 25.22
C HIS A 477 9.96 27.37 26.45
N LEU A 478 8.87 26.60 26.52
CA LEU A 478 8.64 25.63 27.61
C LEU A 478 9.75 24.58 27.70
N HIS A 479 10.17 24.00 26.58
CA HIS A 479 11.24 23.00 26.53
C HIS A 479 12.61 23.58 26.89
N LEU A 480 12.91 24.80 26.41
CA LEU A 480 14.13 25.52 26.77
C LEU A 480 14.17 25.82 28.27
N ARG A 481 13.10 26.36 28.84
CA ARG A 481 13.00 26.66 30.27
C ARG A 481 13.22 25.43 31.14
N GLN A 482 12.76 24.26 30.69
CA GLN A 482 12.93 22.99 31.40
C GLN A 482 14.22 22.22 31.04
N GLN A 483 15.03 22.75 30.13
CA GLN A 483 16.29 22.13 29.68
C GLN A 483 16.10 20.72 29.08
N LYS A 484 15.06 20.55 28.26
CA LYS A 484 14.65 19.28 27.64
C LYS A 484 14.69 19.36 26.12
N GLU A 485 15.05 18.24 25.47
CA GLU A 485 15.08 18.09 24.01
C GLU A 485 15.75 19.26 23.26
N LEU A 486 16.84 19.77 23.85
CA LEU A 486 17.52 20.98 23.40
C LEU A 486 17.96 20.90 21.92
N LEU A 487 18.44 19.74 21.47
CA LEU A 487 18.85 19.54 20.08
C LEU A 487 17.69 19.64 19.09
N ILE A 488 16.51 19.15 19.45
CA ILE A 488 15.33 19.26 18.58
C ILE A 488 14.88 20.73 18.53
N CYS A 489 14.88 21.40 19.69
CA CYS A 489 14.54 22.83 19.78
C CYS A 489 15.49 23.70 18.94
N SER A 490 16.80 23.47 19.02
CA SER A 490 17.78 24.22 18.22
C SER A 490 17.61 23.95 16.72
N GLY A 491 17.30 22.71 16.32
CA GLY A 491 16.98 22.38 14.94
C GLY A 491 15.77 23.16 14.41
N ILE A 492 14.68 23.20 15.19
CA ILE A 492 13.47 23.97 14.84
C ILE A 492 13.79 25.46 14.71
N LEU A 493 14.50 26.04 15.68
CA LEU A 493 14.92 27.44 15.65
C LEU A 493 15.80 27.74 14.44
N GLY A 494 16.73 26.85 14.10
CA GLY A 494 17.55 26.94 12.89
C GLY A 494 16.71 27.02 11.62
N SER A 495 15.70 26.15 11.47
CA SER A 495 14.74 26.22 10.36
C SER A 495 13.98 27.54 10.33
N ILE A 496 13.44 28.01 11.48
CA ILE A 496 12.73 29.29 11.56
C ILE A 496 13.64 30.44 11.12
N PHE A 497 14.85 30.55 11.68
CA PHE A 497 15.77 31.64 11.34
C PHE A 497 16.18 31.60 9.87
N SER A 498 16.37 30.41 9.29
CA SER A 498 16.67 30.25 7.87
C SER A 498 15.52 30.75 6.98
N ILE A 499 14.28 30.40 7.32
CA ILE A 499 13.07 30.81 6.59
C ILE A 499 12.85 32.33 6.71
N VAL A 500 12.97 32.89 7.92
CA VAL A 500 12.81 34.33 8.15
C VAL A 500 13.90 35.11 7.42
N LYS A 501 15.16 34.66 7.47
CA LYS A 501 16.26 35.29 6.73
C LYS A 501 16.02 35.27 5.23
N THR A 502 15.56 34.15 4.68
CA THR A 502 15.25 34.04 3.25
C THR A 502 14.09 34.97 2.89
N SER A 503 13.05 35.02 3.73
CA SER A 503 11.87 35.88 3.53
C SER A 503 12.19 37.37 3.63
N SER A 504 13.16 37.76 4.46
CA SER A 504 13.59 39.16 4.64
C SER A 504 14.15 39.80 3.36
N LEU A 505 14.50 39.00 2.35
CA LEU A 505 14.93 39.48 1.04
C LEU A 505 13.75 39.96 0.18
N GLU A 506 12.53 39.48 0.47
CA GLU A 506 11.34 39.69 -0.37
C GLU A 506 10.23 40.48 0.35
N ALA A 507 10.14 40.37 1.68
CA ALA A 507 9.09 40.99 2.48
C ALA A 507 9.62 41.48 3.84
N ASP A 508 8.86 42.40 4.46
CA ASP A 508 9.10 42.80 5.84
C ASP A 508 8.77 41.65 6.80
N VAL A 509 9.71 41.39 7.71
CA VAL A 509 9.65 40.32 8.71
C VAL A 509 9.71 40.85 10.15
N MET A 510 9.57 42.18 10.35
CA MET A 510 9.74 42.81 11.66
C MET A 510 8.80 42.20 12.72
N GLU A 511 7.55 41.93 12.37
CA GLU A 511 6.57 41.32 13.25
C GLU A 511 7.02 39.92 13.71
N GLU A 512 7.51 39.08 12.78
CA GLU A 512 8.07 37.77 13.13
C GLU A 512 9.31 37.87 14.02
N VAL A 513 10.19 38.85 13.74
CA VAL A 513 11.40 39.09 14.56
C VAL A 513 11.03 39.53 15.97
N GLU A 514 10.07 40.45 16.11
CA GLU A 514 9.58 40.94 17.40
C GLU A 514 9.03 39.78 18.25
N MET A 515 8.17 38.94 17.67
CA MET A 515 7.66 37.73 18.34
C MET A 515 8.78 36.79 18.81
N MET A 516 9.83 36.60 18.00
CA MET A 516 10.98 35.77 18.35
C MET A 516 11.81 36.39 19.47
N VAL A 517 12.06 37.70 19.43
CA VAL A 517 12.83 38.43 20.45
C VAL A 517 12.12 38.33 21.80
N GLU A 518 10.83 38.66 21.84
CA GLU A 518 10.02 38.61 23.07
C GLU A 518 9.96 37.20 23.67
N SER A 519 9.80 36.18 22.83
CA SER A 519 9.62 34.80 23.30
C SER A 519 10.92 34.08 23.66
N LEU A 520 12.03 34.40 22.98
CA LEU A 520 13.23 33.56 23.00
C LEU A 520 14.46 34.22 23.64
N LEU A 521 14.61 35.54 23.60
CA LEU A 521 15.90 36.16 23.92
C LEU A 521 16.41 35.83 25.32
N ASP A 522 15.57 36.04 26.34
CA ASP A 522 15.90 35.75 27.73
C ASP A 522 16.14 34.24 27.95
N VAL A 523 15.22 33.39 27.48
CA VAL A 523 15.33 31.94 27.69
C VAL A 523 16.53 31.32 26.96
N LEU A 524 16.93 31.85 25.80
CA LEU A 524 18.14 31.43 25.09
C LEU A 524 19.41 31.80 25.87
N LEU A 525 19.48 33.02 26.40
CA LEU A 525 20.60 33.47 27.24
C LEU A 525 20.69 32.61 28.51
N GLN A 526 19.58 32.42 29.22
CA GLN A 526 19.52 31.56 30.41
C GLN A 526 19.91 30.12 30.10
N THR A 527 19.48 29.58 28.96
CA THR A 527 19.83 28.22 28.52
C THR A 527 21.33 28.09 28.28
N LEU A 528 21.93 29.03 27.54
CA LEU A 528 23.38 29.06 27.31
C LEU A 528 24.17 29.17 28.61
N LEU A 529 23.81 30.10 29.50
CA LEU A 529 24.44 30.25 30.81
C LEU A 529 24.35 28.96 31.64
N THR A 530 23.21 28.27 31.58
CA THR A 530 22.99 27.00 32.29
C THR A 530 23.85 25.88 31.70
N ILE A 531 24.00 25.80 30.38
CA ILE A 531 24.84 24.79 29.72
C ILE A 531 26.32 25.05 30.03
N MET A 532 26.76 26.31 29.93
CA MET A 532 28.15 26.72 30.18
C MET A 532 28.54 26.53 31.65
N SER A 533 27.71 26.95 32.60
CA SER A 533 27.98 26.76 34.04
C SER A 533 28.08 25.28 34.44
N LYS A 534 27.24 24.41 33.87
CA LYS A 534 27.32 22.96 34.07
C LYS A 534 28.57 22.33 33.45
N SER A 535 29.03 22.86 32.31
CA SER A 535 30.27 22.39 31.67
C SER A 535 31.50 22.68 32.53
N HIS A 536 31.56 23.83 33.20
CA HIS A 536 32.63 24.18 34.13
C HIS A 536 32.59 23.39 35.44
N ALA A 537 31.40 22.97 35.91
CA ALA A 537 31.25 22.14 37.11
C ALA A 537 31.58 20.64 36.88
N GLN A 538 31.45 20.14 35.65
CA GLN A 538 31.70 18.73 35.30
C GLN A 538 33.18 18.33 35.23
N GLU A 539 34.13 19.29 35.26
CA GLU A 539 35.55 18.96 35.47
C GLU A 539 35.83 18.38 36.88
N ALA A 540 34.90 18.54 37.84
CA ALA A 540 35.09 18.11 39.23
C ALA A 540 34.41 16.77 39.62
N VAL A 541 33.38 16.28 38.90
CA VAL A 541 32.69 15.01 39.26
C VAL A 541 32.20 14.28 38.00
N ARG A 542 32.65 13.02 37.82
CA ARG A 542 32.23 12.11 36.74
C ARG A 542 30.72 11.84 36.80
N GLY A 543 29.93 12.50 35.93
CA GLY A 543 28.48 12.31 35.82
C GLY A 543 27.89 12.51 34.40
N GLN A 544 27.47 11.39 33.80
CA GLN A 544 26.37 11.12 32.85
C GLN A 544 26.15 11.84 31.50
N ARG A 545 26.81 12.95 31.12
CA ARG A 545 26.73 13.48 29.73
C ARG A 545 28.08 13.47 29.04
N CYS A 546 28.13 12.96 27.81
CA CYS A 546 29.35 12.95 26.99
C CYS A 546 29.80 14.39 26.72
N PRO A 547 31.07 14.77 26.96
CA PRO A 547 31.58 16.12 26.72
C PRO A 547 31.33 16.62 25.29
N GLN A 548 31.35 15.70 24.32
CA GLN A 548 31.11 16.01 22.91
C GLN A 548 29.67 16.47 22.64
N CYS A 549 28.68 15.87 23.32
CA CYS A 549 27.28 16.30 23.22
C CYS A 549 27.06 17.68 23.86
N THR A 550 27.77 18.01 24.95
CA THR A 550 27.67 19.34 25.57
C THR A 550 28.26 20.42 24.68
N ALA A 551 29.39 20.15 24.01
CA ALA A 551 30.00 21.08 23.07
C ALA A 551 29.11 21.33 21.84
N GLU A 552 28.50 20.27 21.30
CA GLU A 552 27.56 20.35 20.18
C GLU A 552 26.34 21.20 20.53
N ILE A 553 25.67 20.93 21.64
CA ILE A 553 24.52 21.74 22.11
C ILE A 553 24.93 23.20 22.33
N THR A 554 26.11 23.44 22.91
CA THR A 554 26.60 24.82 23.11
C THR A 554 26.76 25.55 21.77
N GLY A 555 27.36 24.90 20.77
CA GLY A 555 27.53 25.45 19.43
C GLY A 555 26.21 25.81 18.76
N GLU A 556 25.22 24.91 18.84
CA GLU A 556 23.88 25.12 18.28
C GLU A 556 23.17 26.32 18.90
N TYR A 557 23.23 26.48 20.23
CA TYR A 557 22.56 27.60 20.90
C TYR A 557 23.29 28.93 20.74
N VAL A 558 24.63 28.93 20.64
CA VAL A 558 25.38 30.12 20.24
C VAL A 558 24.97 30.55 18.84
N SER A 559 24.80 29.60 17.91
CA SER A 559 24.31 29.87 16.55
C SER A 559 22.89 30.45 16.56
N CYS A 560 21.98 29.89 17.37
CA CYS A 560 20.62 30.39 17.54
C CYS A 560 20.60 31.84 18.07
N LEU A 561 21.35 32.12 19.14
CA LEU A 561 21.44 33.46 19.72
C LEU A 561 22.02 34.45 18.72
N LEU A 562 23.13 34.12 18.05
CA LEU A 562 23.73 34.97 17.02
C LEU A 562 22.76 35.24 15.86
N SER A 563 21.96 34.24 15.48
CA SER A 563 20.96 34.40 14.41
C SER A 563 19.84 35.35 14.82
N LEU A 564 19.35 35.26 16.05
CA LEU A 564 18.36 36.19 16.60
C LEU A 564 18.92 37.62 16.69
N LEU A 565 20.11 37.78 17.29
CA LEU A 565 20.78 39.08 17.43
C LEU A 565 21.04 39.76 16.07
N ARG A 566 21.37 38.99 15.03
CA ARG A 566 21.55 39.52 13.67
C ARG A 566 20.28 40.05 13.02
N GLN A 567 19.12 39.59 13.47
CA GLN A 567 17.81 40.03 12.96
C GLN A 567 17.22 41.18 13.78
N MET A 568 17.73 41.43 15.00
CA MET A 568 17.30 42.55 15.84
C MET A 568 17.65 43.90 15.23
N CYS A 569 16.79 44.90 15.48
CA CYS A 569 17.01 46.29 15.10
C CYS A 569 17.33 47.15 16.33
N ASP A 570 17.64 48.44 16.12
CA ASP A 570 18.07 49.35 17.18
C ASP A 570 17.07 49.44 18.35
N THR A 571 15.76 49.38 18.07
CA THR A 571 14.72 49.40 19.12
C THR A 571 14.77 48.14 19.97
N HIS A 572 14.96 46.96 19.36
CA HIS A 572 15.12 45.70 20.09
C HIS A 572 16.36 45.73 21.01
N PHE A 573 17.47 46.31 20.55
CA PHE A 573 18.68 46.47 21.37
C PHE A 573 18.48 47.49 22.51
N GLN A 574 17.78 48.59 22.26
CA GLN A 574 17.43 49.56 23.30
C GLN A 574 16.56 48.93 24.39
N HIS A 575 15.50 48.19 24.01
CA HIS A 575 14.66 47.47 24.96
C HIS A 575 15.44 46.42 25.77
N LEU A 576 16.37 45.71 25.15
CA LEU A 576 17.25 44.79 25.87
C LEU A 576 18.12 45.53 26.91
N LEU A 577 18.71 46.66 26.54
CA LEU A 577 19.55 47.46 27.44
C LEU A 577 18.75 48.06 28.60
N ASP A 578 17.53 48.50 28.34
CA ASP A 578 16.63 49.08 29.35
C ASP A 578 16.18 48.05 30.41
N ASN A 579 16.24 46.75 30.10
CA ASN A 579 15.90 45.68 31.03
C ASN A 579 16.98 45.45 32.11
N PHE A 580 18.19 45.98 31.95
CA PHE A 580 19.25 45.87 32.95
C PHE A 580 19.15 47.03 33.96
N GLN A 581 19.03 46.71 35.25
CA GLN A 581 18.87 47.72 36.31
C GLN A 581 20.21 48.30 36.78
N SER A 582 21.34 47.66 36.44
CA SER A 582 22.67 48.17 36.76
C SER A 582 23.73 47.83 35.69
N LYS A 583 24.81 48.64 35.65
CA LYS A 583 25.98 48.36 34.81
C LYS A 583 26.75 47.09 35.20
N ASP A 584 26.50 46.55 36.39
CA ASP A 584 27.12 45.31 36.86
C ASP A 584 26.30 44.07 36.45
N GLU A 585 25.00 44.21 36.15
CA GLU A 585 24.21 43.14 35.52
C GLU A 585 24.49 43.00 34.01
N LEU A 586 25.00 44.07 33.38
CA LEU A 586 25.39 44.10 31.97
C LEU A 586 26.78 43.49 31.71
N LYS A 587 27.63 43.40 32.74
CA LYS A 587 28.99 42.84 32.68
C LYS A 587 28.98 41.35 32.94
#